data_AF-A0A8H4WLZ6-F1
#
_entry.id   AF-A0A8H4WLZ6-F1
#
_cell.length_a   1.000
_cell.length_b   1.000
_cell.length_c   1.000
_cell.angle_alpha   90.00
_cell.angle_beta   90.00
_cell.angle_gamma   90.00
#
_symmetry.space_group_name_H-M   'P 1'
#
loop_
_entity.id
_entity.type
_entity.pdbx_description
1 polymer ?
#
loop_
_entity_poly.entity_id
_entity_poly.type
_entity_poly.pdbx_seq_one_letter_code
_entity_poly.pdbx_strand_id
1 'polypeptide(L)'
;MRYQTPWHPEHKVPIVDGRYQDPRTGEIRQNTRTDTFLGPPFVHVIWLNMHGNSTFRGIGATFAASIDDVFVGIADHVRGNVYSITSMNATLYSVTVVCSTEKSDVEIGGVIQDLQQHLNKDVVIPEEELAALQAWKESNGFIENALPEESEGPNA
;
A
#
# COMPACT_ATOMS: atom_id res chain seq x y z
N MET A 1 19.41 -7.47 -1.65
CA MET A 1 17.98 -7.12 -1.55
C MET A 1 17.46 -7.69 -0.23
N ARG A 2 17.27 -6.84 0.80
CA ARG A 2 17.03 -7.29 2.19
C ARG A 2 15.55 -7.44 2.56
N TYR A 3 14.63 -7.03 1.68
CA TYR A 3 13.21 -6.88 2.02
C TYR A 3 12.25 -7.48 0.97
N GLN A 4 12.78 -8.15 -0.06
CA GLN A 4 11.98 -8.85 -1.05
C GLN A 4 11.93 -10.33 -0.67
N THR A 5 10.75 -10.79 -0.27
CA THR A 5 10.50 -12.21 -0.06
C THR A 5 10.11 -12.82 -1.41
N PRO A 6 10.88 -13.77 -1.96
CA PRO A 6 10.49 -14.48 -3.18
C PRO A 6 9.27 -15.36 -2.88
N TRP A 7 8.31 -15.45 -3.81
CA TRP A 7 7.12 -16.29 -3.66
C TRP A 7 7.06 -17.39 -4.70
N HIS A 8 6.50 -18.53 -4.29
CA HIS A 8 6.33 -19.69 -5.16
C HIS A 8 5.20 -19.44 -6.18
N PRO A 9 5.46 -19.45 -7.50
CA PRO A 9 4.51 -19.01 -8.53
C PRO A 9 3.22 -19.81 -8.58
N GLU A 10 3.28 -21.12 -8.29
CA GLU A 10 2.13 -22.01 -8.31
C GLU A 10 1.37 -22.04 -6.98
N HIS A 11 2.06 -22.32 -5.87
CA HIS A 11 1.45 -22.42 -4.54
C HIS A 11 1.09 -21.08 -3.89
N LYS A 12 1.56 -19.95 -4.45
CA LYS A 12 1.28 -18.60 -3.95
C LYS A 12 1.59 -18.45 -2.45
N VAL A 13 2.79 -18.87 -2.05
CA VAL A 13 3.30 -18.81 -0.66
C VAL A 13 4.72 -18.24 -0.64
N PRO A 14 5.15 -17.64 0.49
CA PRO A 14 6.51 -17.14 0.63
C PRO A 14 7.54 -18.27 0.58
N ILE A 15 8.70 -17.97 0.01
CA ILE A 15 9.90 -18.81 0.01
C ILE A 15 10.87 -18.24 1.04
N VAL A 16 11.20 -19.03 2.06
CA VAL A 16 12.14 -18.71 3.14
C VAL A 16 13.26 -19.74 3.13
N ASP A 17 14.51 -19.28 3.06
CA ASP A 17 15.70 -20.15 2.98
C ASP A 17 15.63 -21.20 1.85
N GLY A 18 15.04 -20.80 0.71
CA GLY A 18 14.84 -21.68 -0.45
C GLY A 18 13.77 -22.76 -0.25
N ARG A 19 12.92 -22.64 0.77
CA ARG A 19 11.83 -23.59 1.08
C ARG A 19 10.49 -22.86 1.18
N TYR A 20 9.40 -23.60 0.99
CA TYR A 20 8.04 -23.10 1.15
C TYR A 20 7.16 -24.15 1.83
N GLN A 21 6.05 -23.75 2.42
CA GLN A 21 5.06 -24.68 2.96
C GLN A 21 4.00 -24.97 1.89
N ASP A 22 3.78 -26.24 1.56
CA ASP A 22 2.72 -26.64 0.63
C ASP A 22 1.35 -26.46 1.34
N PRO A 23 0.47 -25.59 0.84
CA PRO A 23 -0.82 -25.30 1.48
C PRO A 23 -1.80 -26.48 1.43
N ARG A 24 -1.58 -27.48 0.56
CA ARG A 24 -2.48 -28.65 0.41
C ARG A 24 -2.13 -29.77 1.38
N THR A 25 -0.85 -29.89 1.73
CA THR A 25 -0.33 -31.00 2.54
C THR A 25 0.21 -30.55 3.90
N GLY A 26 0.53 -29.26 4.05
CA GLY A 26 1.13 -28.68 5.25
C GLY A 26 2.64 -28.92 5.37
N GLU A 27 3.25 -29.68 4.45
CA GLU A 27 4.66 -30.05 4.50
C GLU A 27 5.58 -28.92 4.04
N ILE A 28 6.78 -28.85 4.62
CA ILE A 28 7.84 -27.95 4.15
C ILE A 28 8.57 -28.61 2.98
N ARG A 29 8.62 -27.93 1.85
CA ARG A 29 9.23 -28.41 0.60
C ARG A 29 10.34 -27.49 0.12
N GLN A 30 11.32 -28.06 -0.54
CA GLN A 30 12.39 -27.30 -1.19
C GLN A 30 11.84 -26.62 -2.45
N ASN A 31 12.08 -25.32 -2.62
CA ASN A 31 11.81 -24.65 -3.88
C ASN A 31 12.84 -25.09 -4.92
N THR A 32 12.38 -25.76 -5.97
CA THR A 32 13.20 -26.20 -7.11
C THR A 32 13.07 -25.26 -8.31
N ARG A 33 12.17 -24.27 -8.22
CA ARG A 33 11.88 -23.34 -9.31
C ARG A 33 12.84 -22.16 -9.31
N THR A 34 13.27 -21.78 -10.51
CA THR A 34 14.10 -20.58 -10.75
C THR A 34 13.25 -19.34 -11.00
N ASP A 35 12.00 -19.51 -11.42
CA ASP A 35 11.03 -18.44 -11.56
C ASP A 35 10.31 -18.23 -10.22
N THR A 36 10.56 -17.07 -9.62
CA THR A 36 9.86 -16.59 -8.42
C THR A 36 9.24 -15.25 -8.76
N PHE A 37 8.02 -15.01 -8.31
CA PHE A 37 7.48 -13.66 -8.35
C PHE A 37 7.68 -12.99 -7.00
N LEU A 38 7.76 -11.68 -7.00
CA LEU A 38 7.68 -10.91 -5.77
C LEU A 38 6.23 -10.97 -5.32
N GLY A 39 5.93 -11.90 -4.42
CA GLY A 39 4.65 -11.91 -3.74
C GLY A 39 4.69 -10.97 -2.54
N PRO A 40 3.53 -10.52 -2.09
CA PRO A 40 3.47 -9.25 -1.39
C PRO A 40 3.90 -9.35 0.07
N PRO A 41 4.78 -8.48 0.57
CA PRO A 41 4.56 -7.85 1.86
C PRO A 41 3.65 -6.63 1.59
N PHE A 42 2.36 -6.90 1.43
CA PHE A 42 1.37 -5.85 1.49
C PHE A 42 0.97 -5.70 2.96
N VAL A 43 1.34 -4.60 3.58
CA VAL A 43 0.88 -4.30 4.94
C VAL A 43 -0.49 -3.67 4.82
N HIS A 44 -1.49 -4.33 5.42
CA HIS A 44 -2.84 -3.79 5.49
C HIS A 44 -3.01 -2.94 6.75
N VAL A 45 -3.35 -1.67 6.58
CA VAL A 45 -3.58 -0.75 7.70
C VAL A 45 -5.02 -0.31 7.72
N ILE A 46 -5.66 -0.39 8.89
CA ILE A 46 -6.97 0.19 9.15
C ILE A 46 -6.81 1.31 10.17
N TRP A 47 -7.32 2.49 9.87
CA TRP A 47 -7.50 3.57 10.83
C TRP A 47 -8.96 3.63 11.28
N LEU A 48 -9.18 3.72 12.59
CA LEU A 48 -10.49 3.82 13.22
C LEU A 48 -10.52 5.08 14.08
N ASN A 49 -11.40 6.01 13.77
CA ASN A 49 -11.51 7.28 14.48
C ASN A 49 -12.55 7.22 15.59
N MET A 50 -12.12 7.51 16.81
CA MET A 50 -12.98 7.57 17.99
C MET A 50 -13.53 8.97 18.26
N HIS A 51 -13.12 9.98 17.49
CA HIS A 51 -13.58 11.36 17.69
C HIS A 51 -15.07 11.51 17.36
N GLY A 52 -15.87 11.98 18.32
CA GLY A 52 -17.33 12.02 18.20
C GLY A 52 -17.86 12.88 17.05
N ASN A 53 -17.18 13.98 16.74
CA ASN A 53 -17.69 15.02 15.83
C ASN A 53 -17.07 15.00 14.42
N SER A 54 -16.31 13.96 14.05
CA SER A 54 -15.71 13.84 12.72
C SER A 54 -16.57 12.97 11.79
N THR A 55 -16.56 13.28 10.49
CA THR A 55 -17.15 12.42 9.43
C THR A 55 -16.28 11.20 9.13
N PHE A 56 -14.99 11.27 9.42
CA PHE A 56 -14.08 10.15 9.33
C PHE A 56 -14.36 9.17 10.47
N ARG A 57 -14.80 7.95 10.15
CA ARG A 57 -15.03 6.85 11.12
C ARG A 57 -14.03 5.72 10.97
N GLY A 58 -13.70 5.38 9.74
CA GLY A 58 -12.63 4.43 9.47
C GLY A 58 -12.29 4.38 8.00
N ILE A 59 -11.06 3.98 7.72
CA ILE A 59 -10.51 3.84 6.37
C ILE A 59 -9.43 2.77 6.39
N GLY A 60 -9.33 2.00 5.32
CA GLY A 60 -8.32 0.97 5.14
C GLY A 60 -7.48 1.23 3.91
N ALA A 61 -6.19 0.92 3.98
CA ALA A 61 -5.29 0.96 2.84
C ALA A 61 -4.26 -0.16 2.91
N THR A 62 -3.73 -0.50 1.75
CA THR A 62 -2.74 -1.57 1.57
C THR A 62 -1.47 -0.98 0.97
N PHE A 63 -0.33 -1.26 1.59
CA PHE A 63 0.97 -0.67 1.24
C PHE A 63 1.94 -1.75 0.79
N ALA A 64 2.57 -1.56 -0.37
CA ALA A 64 3.58 -2.44 -0.94
C ALA A 64 4.96 -2.24 -0.29
N ALA A 65 4.99 -2.10 1.03
CA ALA A 65 6.17 -1.67 1.77
C ALA A 65 6.37 -2.53 3.02
N SER A 66 7.55 -2.42 3.62
CA SER A 66 7.82 -3.10 4.89
C SER A 66 6.98 -2.51 6.03
N ILE A 67 6.78 -3.30 7.09
CA ILE A 67 6.10 -2.82 8.29
C ILE A 67 6.83 -1.62 8.92
N ASP A 68 8.16 -1.56 8.81
CA ASP A 68 8.98 -0.47 9.32
C ASP A 68 8.70 0.83 8.56
N ASP A 69 8.63 0.78 7.22
CA ASP A 69 8.31 1.95 6.38
C ASP A 69 6.89 2.46 6.65
N VAL A 70 5.95 1.55 6.83
CA VAL A 70 4.56 1.89 7.19
C VAL A 70 4.48 2.54 8.57
N PHE A 71 5.25 2.04 9.56
CA PHE A 71 5.33 2.68 10.87
C PHE A 71 5.93 4.08 10.81
N VAL A 72 6.97 4.29 9.99
CA VAL A 72 7.53 5.63 9.78
C VAL A 72 6.47 6.57 9.19
N GLY A 73 5.73 6.13 8.17
CA GLY A 73 4.63 6.92 7.60
C GLY A 73 3.54 7.28 8.61
N ILE A 74 3.12 6.31 9.44
CA ILE A 74 2.17 6.56 10.54
C ILE A 74 2.76 7.56 11.56
N ALA A 75 4.03 7.41 11.92
CA ALA A 75 4.70 8.31 12.85
C ALA A 75 4.81 9.74 12.30
N ASP A 76 5.03 9.90 11.00
CA ASP A 76 5.04 11.20 10.33
C ASP A 76 3.65 11.86 10.32
N HIS A 77 2.58 11.08 10.14
CA HIS A 77 1.21 11.59 10.29
C HIS A 77 0.95 12.12 11.71
N VAL A 78 1.42 11.41 12.74
CA VAL A 78 1.29 11.85 14.14
C VAL A 78 2.14 13.10 14.40
N ARG A 79 3.40 13.11 13.92
CA ARG A 79 4.29 14.27 14.02
C ARG A 79 3.69 15.50 13.33
N GLY A 80 3.02 15.31 12.20
CA GLY A 80 2.32 16.35 11.44
C GLY A 80 0.96 16.76 12.01
N ASN A 81 0.57 16.26 13.20
CA ASN A 81 -0.73 16.50 13.83
C ASN A 81 -1.93 16.15 12.92
N VAL A 82 -1.79 15.14 12.05
CA VAL A 82 -2.92 14.65 11.23
C VAL A 82 -3.95 13.98 12.13
N TYR A 83 -3.49 13.14 13.05
CA TYR A 83 -4.29 12.49 14.08
C TYR A 83 -3.43 12.13 15.28
N SER A 84 -4.08 11.90 16.42
CA SER A 84 -3.45 11.33 17.62
C SER A 84 -3.76 9.85 17.73
N ILE A 85 -2.78 9.02 18.10
CA ILE A 85 -3.00 7.58 18.30
C ILE A 85 -3.50 7.36 19.73
N THR A 86 -4.67 6.73 19.86
CA THR A 86 -5.21 6.25 21.14
C THR A 86 -4.73 4.84 21.44
N SER A 87 -4.71 3.97 20.42
CA SER A 87 -4.20 2.61 20.52
C SER A 87 -3.72 2.14 19.15
N MET A 88 -2.74 1.24 19.13
CA MET A 88 -2.25 0.64 17.92
C MET A 88 -1.94 -0.84 18.16
N ASN A 89 -2.49 -1.69 17.31
CA ASN A 89 -2.12 -3.10 17.24
C ASN A 89 -1.38 -3.33 15.93
N ALA A 90 -0.25 -4.02 15.98
CA ALA A 90 0.55 -4.27 14.80
C ALA A 90 1.08 -5.70 14.80
N THR A 91 0.99 -6.30 13.62
CA THR A 91 1.57 -7.58 13.25
C THR A 91 2.42 -7.36 12.01
N LEU A 92 3.14 -8.40 11.57
CA LEU A 92 4.04 -8.30 10.42
C LEU A 92 3.37 -7.84 9.12
N TYR A 93 2.06 -8.08 8.98
CA TYR A 93 1.31 -7.80 7.74
C TYR A 93 0.04 -6.98 7.95
N SER A 94 -0.28 -6.62 9.19
CA SER A 94 -1.49 -5.85 9.48
C SER A 94 -1.29 -4.91 10.66
N VAL A 95 -1.78 -3.69 10.51
CA VAL A 95 -1.81 -2.67 11.54
C VAL A 95 -3.23 -2.16 11.71
N THR A 96 -3.68 -2.07 12.95
CA THR A 96 -4.91 -1.36 13.32
C THR A 96 -4.54 -0.15 14.16
N VAL A 97 -4.86 1.04 13.66
CA VAL A 97 -4.62 2.32 14.32
C VAL A 97 -5.95 2.86 14.82
N VAL A 98 -6.16 2.86 16.13
CA VAL A 98 -7.27 3.59 16.76
C VAL A 98 -6.78 5.00 17.04
N CYS A 99 -7.39 5.98 16.39
CA CYS A 99 -6.98 7.37 16.46
C CYS A 99 -8.11 8.31 16.86
N SER A 100 -7.74 9.55 17.15
CA SER A 100 -8.66 10.65 17.41
C SER A 100 -8.24 11.88 16.60
N THR A 101 -9.16 12.37 15.77
CA THR A 101 -8.98 13.59 14.96
C THR A 101 -10.34 14.21 14.60
N GLU A 102 -10.37 15.54 14.55
CA GLU A 102 -11.53 16.32 14.07
C GLU A 102 -11.63 16.37 12.55
N LYS A 103 -10.55 16.02 11.83
CA LYS A 103 -10.47 16.06 10.37
C LYS A 103 -11.55 15.22 9.71
N SER A 104 -11.98 15.64 8.53
CA SER A 104 -12.96 14.94 7.70
C SER A 104 -12.38 13.69 7.03
N ASP A 105 -13.27 12.85 6.52
CA ASP A 105 -12.97 11.69 5.70
C ASP A 105 -12.20 12.04 4.43
N VAL A 106 -12.53 13.17 3.79
CA VAL A 106 -11.82 13.64 2.58
C VAL A 106 -10.38 14.03 2.90
N GLU A 107 -10.15 14.76 3.99
CA GLU A 107 -8.80 15.18 4.40
C GLU A 107 -7.92 13.97 4.77
N ILE A 108 -8.48 13.02 5.54
CA ILE A 108 -7.76 11.81 5.93
C ILE A 108 -7.54 10.88 4.74
N GLY A 109 -8.52 10.78 3.84
CA GLY A 109 -8.42 10.03 2.60
C GLY A 109 -7.26 10.52 1.72
N GLY A 110 -7.13 11.84 1.56
CA GLY A 110 -6.01 12.44 0.81
C GLY A 110 -4.65 12.10 1.41
N VAL A 111 -4.49 12.27 2.73
CA VAL A 111 -3.23 11.95 3.42
C VAL A 111 -2.84 10.47 3.28
N ILE A 112 -3.81 9.56 3.38
CA ILE A 112 -3.56 8.12 3.25
C ILE A 112 -3.26 7.75 1.80
N GLN A 113 -3.92 8.39 0.83
CA GLN A 113 -3.63 8.21 -0.59
C GLN A 113 -2.21 8.68 -0.93
N ASP A 114 -1.77 9.82 -0.40
CA ASP A 114 -0.40 10.33 -0.58
C ASP A 114 0.64 9.36 -0.02
N LEU A 115 0.40 8.84 1.19
CA LEU A 115 1.26 7.81 1.78
C LEU A 115 1.29 6.54 0.91
N GLN A 116 0.14 6.13 0.37
CA GLN A 116 0.05 4.94 -0.48
C GLN A 116 0.83 5.13 -1.78
N GLN A 117 0.73 6.29 -2.43
CA GLN A 117 1.52 6.60 -3.63
C GLN A 117 3.01 6.62 -3.31
N HIS A 118 3.40 7.24 -2.19
CA HIS A 118 4.81 7.32 -1.78
C HIS A 118 5.42 5.94 -1.54
N LEU A 119 4.70 5.08 -0.83
CA LEU A 119 5.18 3.73 -0.47
C LEU A 119 5.07 2.73 -1.62
N ASN A 120 4.16 2.93 -2.57
CA ASN A 120 3.96 2.05 -3.72
C ASN A 120 4.76 2.47 -4.97
N LYS A 121 5.57 3.52 -4.92
CA LYS A 121 6.29 4.08 -6.07
C LYS A 121 7.17 3.07 -6.82
N ASP A 122 7.69 2.06 -6.11
CA ASP A 122 8.60 1.05 -6.66
C ASP A 122 7.88 -0.24 -7.10
N VAL A 123 6.53 -0.26 -7.07
CA VAL A 123 5.72 -1.40 -7.54
C VAL A 123 5.68 -1.40 -9.06
N VAL A 124 6.28 -2.42 -9.65
CA VAL A 124 6.21 -2.66 -11.10
C VAL A 124 4.86 -3.31 -11.42
N ILE A 125 3.99 -2.56 -12.10
CA ILE A 125 2.77 -3.11 -12.71
C ILE A 125 3.17 -3.73 -14.06
N PRO A 126 2.81 -5.01 -14.34
CA PRO A 126 3.02 -5.59 -15.65
C PRO A 126 2.33 -4.77 -16.75
N GLU A 127 2.98 -4.64 -17.91
CA GLU A 127 2.49 -3.80 -19.02
C GLU A 127 1.08 -4.18 -19.50
N GLU A 128 0.76 -5.48 -19.48
CA GLU A 128 -0.57 -6.00 -19.81
C GLU A 128 -1.66 -5.53 -18.83
N GLU A 129 -1.36 -5.56 -17.52
CA GLU A 129 -2.30 -5.11 -16.49
C GLU A 129 -2.48 -3.59 -16.54
N LEU A 130 -1.40 -2.85 -16.82
CA LEU A 130 -1.45 -1.40 -16.99
C LEU A 130 -2.34 -1.01 -18.17
N ALA A 131 -2.20 -1.70 -19.30
CA ALA A 131 -3.02 -1.48 -20.49
C ALA A 131 -4.51 -1.78 -20.23
N ALA A 132 -4.81 -2.87 -19.49
CA ALA A 132 -6.17 -3.21 -19.10
C ALA A 132 -6.80 -2.15 -18.18
N LEU A 133 -6.01 -1.61 -17.25
CA LEU A 133 -6.44 -0.53 -16.33
C LEU A 133 -6.71 0.78 -17.08
N GLN A 134 -5.87 1.12 -18.06
CA GLN A 134 -6.06 2.30 -18.92
C GLN A 134 -7.33 2.18 -19.76
N ALA A 135 -7.54 1.04 -20.44
CA ALA A 135 -8.76 0.80 -21.21
C ALA A 135 -10.02 0.86 -20.34
N TRP A 136 -9.95 0.33 -19.10
CA TRP A 136 -11.05 0.46 -18.15
C TRP A 136 -11.32 1.92 -17.76
N LYS A 137 -10.28 2.71 -17.44
CA LYS A 137 -10.41 4.14 -17.09
C LYS A 137 -11.04 4.94 -18.24
N GLU A 138 -10.59 4.71 -19.47
CA GLU A 138 -11.13 5.35 -20.68
C GLU A 138 -12.61 5.02 -20.89
N SER A 139 -12.97 3.74 -20.76
CA SER A 139 -14.38 3.29 -20.90
C SER A 139 -15.31 3.86 -19.82
N ASN A 140 -14.76 4.26 -18.66
CA ASN A 140 -15.51 4.82 -17.54
C ASN A 140 -15.37 6.35 -17.41
N GLY A 141 -14.71 7.01 -18.37
CA GLY A 141 -14.61 8.48 -18.43
C GLY A 141 -13.65 9.10 -17.42
N PHE A 142 -12.73 8.33 -16.84
CA PHE A 142 -11.66 8.85 -15.98
C PHE A 142 -10.50 9.36 -16.86
N ILE A 143 -10.63 10.60 -17.34
CA ILE A 143 -9.56 11.27 -18.10
C ILE A 143 -8.53 11.82 -17.10
N GLU A 144 -7.30 11.35 -17.22
CA GLU A 144 -6.14 11.95 -16.55
C GLU A 144 -5.95 13.34 -17.15
N ASN A 145 -6.43 14.38 -16.46
CA ASN A 145 -6.14 15.75 -16.87
C ASN A 145 -4.62 15.93 -16.82
N ALA A 146 -4.03 16.06 -18.01
CA ALA A 146 -2.65 16.41 -18.22
C ALA A 146 -2.27 17.59 -17.33
N LEU A 147 -1.13 17.44 -16.63
CA LEU A 147 -0.41 18.56 -16.03
C LEU A 147 -0.32 19.68 -17.06
N PRO A 148 -0.58 20.96 -16.70
CA PRO A 148 -0.47 22.04 -17.65
C PRO A 148 0.96 22.10 -18.19
N GLU A 149 1.09 22.02 -19.51
CA GLU A 149 2.35 22.27 -20.21
C GLU A 149 2.93 23.59 -19.72
N GLU A 150 4.20 23.57 -19.33
CA GLU A 150 4.98 24.78 -19.08
C GLU A 150 4.87 25.65 -20.34
N SER A 151 4.15 26.77 -20.24
CA SER A 151 4.15 27.76 -21.28
C SER A 151 5.54 28.37 -21.35
N GLU A 152 6.32 27.99 -22.36
CA GLU A 152 7.47 28.77 -22.81
C GLU A 152 6.99 30.21 -23.04
N GLY A 153 7.46 31.12 -22.18
CA GLY A 153 7.24 32.54 -22.35
C GLY A 153 7.91 33.04 -23.64
N PRO A 154 7.32 34.01 -24.35
CA PRO A 154 7.89 34.51 -25.59
C PRO A 154 9.19 35.26 -25.31
N ASN A 155 10.24 34.87 -26.03
CA ASN A 155 11.49 35.64 -26.16
C ASN A 155 11.15 37.10 -26.52
N ALA A 156 11.61 38.02 -25.67
CA ALA A 156 11.75 39.44 -25.95
C ALA A 156 13.18 39.86 -25.59
#